data_AF-A0A554J850-F1
#
_entry.id   AF-A0A554J850-F1
#
_cell.length_a   1.000
_cell.length_b   1.000
_cell.length_c   1.000
_cell.angle_alpha   90.00
_cell.angle_beta   90.00
_cell.angle_gamma   90.00
#
_symmetry.space_group_name_H-M   'P 1'
#
loop_
_entity.id
_entity.type
_entity.pdbx_description
1 polymer ?
#
loop_
_entity_poly.entity_id
_entity_poly.type
_entity_poly.pdbx_seq_one_letter_code
_entity_poly.pdbx_strand_id
1 'polypeptide(L)'
;MVGETPLAAIRVWKIENQEYAHLPASYAGRLDPMASGKLLVLLGEECKRQHEYTNLDKEYNIEVLLDIGSDTGDVLGMSEYAERGTELDERALAAALASERGAHMRAYPAFSSKTIDGKPLFLHALEGSLSYMKVPEHVECIYNIQHHGSYTI
;
A
#
# COMPACT_ATOMS: atom_id res chain seq x y z
N MET A 1 0.19 14.31 -7.27
CA MET A 1 -1.17 14.67 -6.85
C MET A 1 -1.79 13.45 -6.18
N VAL A 2 -2.76 13.59 -5.26
CA VAL A 2 -3.57 12.43 -4.83
C VAL A 2 -4.42 11.98 -6.02
N GLY A 3 -4.56 10.68 -6.23
CA GLY A 3 -5.34 10.07 -7.31
C GLY A 3 -4.54 9.63 -8.54
N GLU A 4 -3.22 9.82 -8.55
CA GLU A 4 -2.36 9.44 -9.68
C GLU A 4 -1.58 8.15 -9.39
N THR A 5 -1.44 7.30 -10.42
CA THR A 5 -0.53 6.15 -10.31
C THR A 5 0.94 6.61 -10.39
N PRO A 6 1.89 5.86 -9.80
CA PRO A 6 3.32 6.16 -9.93
C PRO A 6 3.81 6.33 -11.38
N LEU A 7 3.26 5.55 -12.31
CA LEU A 7 3.58 5.66 -13.73
C LEU A 7 3.06 6.96 -14.34
N ALA A 8 1.86 7.41 -13.97
CA ALA A 8 1.32 8.69 -14.40
C ALA A 8 2.18 9.85 -13.88
N ALA A 9 2.57 9.81 -12.60
CA ALA A 9 3.45 10.80 -11.99
C ALA A 9 4.80 10.93 -12.72
N ILE A 10 5.43 9.81 -13.08
CA ILE A 10 6.69 9.82 -13.87
C ILE A 10 6.49 10.45 -15.24
N ARG A 11 5.38 10.16 -15.92
CA ARG A 11 5.08 10.70 -17.25
C ARG A 11 4.92 12.22 -17.21
N VAL A 12 4.15 12.72 -16.24
CA VAL A 12 3.99 14.17 -16.02
C VAL A 12 5.34 14.81 -15.72
N TRP A 13 6.11 14.24 -14.78
CA TRP A 13 7.43 14.76 -14.43
C TRP A 13 8.38 14.84 -15.63
N LYS A 14 8.38 13.83 -16.51
CA LYS A 14 9.20 13.85 -17.74
C LYS A 14 8.78 14.91 -18.74
N ILE A 15 7.49 15.24 -18.82
CA ILE A 15 7.01 16.31 -19.70
C ILE A 15 7.58 17.66 -19.25
N GLU A 16 7.66 17.87 -17.94
CA GLU A 16 8.21 19.09 -17.33
C GLU A 16 9.74 19.12 -17.36
N ASN A 17 10.39 17.95 -17.40
CA ASN A 17 11.84 17.79 -17.35
C ASN A 17 12.39 17.12 -18.62
N GLN A 18 12.21 17.80 -19.76
CA GLN A 18 12.51 17.27 -21.11
C GLN A 18 13.95 16.77 -21.29
N GLU A 19 14.91 17.31 -20.55
CA GLU A 19 16.30 16.85 -20.58
C GLU A 19 16.44 15.37 -20.18
N TYR A 20 15.53 14.82 -19.36
CA TYR A 20 15.53 13.41 -18.96
C TYR A 20 14.52 12.55 -19.72
N ALA A 21 13.76 13.13 -20.67
CA ALA A 21 12.68 12.42 -21.37
C ALA A 21 13.17 11.15 -22.07
N HIS A 22 14.39 11.20 -22.62
CA HIS A 22 15.06 10.12 -23.35
C HIS A 22 15.58 8.98 -22.46
N LEU A 23 15.76 9.21 -21.14
CA LEU A 23 16.26 8.18 -20.24
C LEU A 23 15.17 7.18 -19.86
N PRO A 24 15.47 5.88 -19.72
CA PRO A 24 14.58 4.96 -19.02
C PRO A 24 14.20 5.48 -17.63
N ALA A 25 12.98 5.18 -17.18
CA ALA A 25 12.52 5.55 -15.85
C ALA A 25 11.70 4.44 -15.20
N SER A 26 11.90 4.23 -13.91
CA SER A 26 11.15 3.30 -13.07
C SER A 26 10.88 3.93 -11.69
N TYR A 27 10.16 3.24 -10.82
CA TYR A 27 9.91 3.67 -9.44
C TYR A 27 10.21 2.53 -8.46
N ALA A 28 10.74 2.85 -7.29
CA ALA A 28 11.01 1.88 -6.24
C ALA A 28 9.96 2.00 -5.12
N GLY A 29 9.04 1.04 -5.10
CA GLY A 29 7.85 1.08 -4.24
C GLY A 29 6.66 1.72 -4.93
N ARG A 30 5.49 1.07 -4.82
CA ARG A 30 4.23 1.63 -5.31
C ARG A 30 3.60 2.45 -4.20
N LEU A 31 3.01 3.57 -4.60
CA LEU A 31 2.12 4.35 -3.76
C LEU A 31 0.72 4.21 -4.36
N ASP A 32 -0.25 3.82 -3.54
CA ASP A 32 -1.62 3.65 -4.02
C ASP A 32 -2.24 4.99 -4.39
N PRO A 33 -3.22 5.04 -5.31
CA PRO A 33 -3.77 6.30 -5.79
C PRO A 33 -4.34 7.19 -4.68
N MET A 34 -4.91 6.63 -3.61
CA MET A 34 -5.41 7.45 -2.50
C MET A 34 -4.30 8.03 -1.61
N ALA A 35 -3.11 7.45 -1.66
CA ALA A 35 -2.01 7.85 -0.80
C ALA A 35 -1.23 9.03 -1.39
N SER A 36 -0.55 9.75 -0.52
CA SER A 36 0.42 10.79 -0.89
C SER A 36 1.72 10.56 -0.14
N GLY A 37 2.82 11.07 -0.68
CA GLY A 37 4.12 10.92 -0.04
C GLY A 37 5.28 10.92 -1.03
N LYS A 38 6.41 10.37 -0.58
CA LYS A 38 7.63 10.28 -1.37
C LYS A 38 7.54 9.12 -2.35
N LEU A 39 7.66 9.43 -3.64
CA LEU A 39 7.80 8.43 -4.71
C LEU A 39 9.25 8.43 -5.19
N LEU A 40 9.99 7.35 -4.96
CA LEU A 40 11.37 7.23 -5.40
C LEU A 40 11.41 6.84 -6.89
N VAL A 41 11.80 7.80 -7.74
CA VAL A 41 11.95 7.60 -9.18
C VAL A 41 13.41 7.31 -9.51
N LEU A 42 13.63 6.26 -10.30
CA LEU A 42 14.94 5.85 -10.79
C LEU A 42 15.04 6.19 -12.28
N LEU A 43 16.21 6.70 -12.70
CA LEU A 43 16.45 7.11 -14.08
C LEU A 43 17.67 6.40 -14.65
N GLY A 44 17.65 6.14 -15.96
CA GLY A 44 18.76 5.55 -16.68
C GLY A 44 19.18 4.19 -16.11
N GLU A 45 20.48 4.02 -15.91
CA GLU A 45 21.07 2.76 -15.42
C GLU A 45 20.63 2.41 -14.00
N GLU A 46 20.23 3.38 -13.19
CA GLU A 46 19.77 3.14 -11.80
C GLU A 46 18.49 2.31 -11.77
N CYS A 47 17.71 2.29 -12.85
CA CYS A 47 16.54 1.41 -12.99
C CYS A 47 16.90 -0.06 -12.79
N LYS A 48 18.14 -0.49 -13.11
CA LYS A 48 18.60 -1.87 -12.94
C LYS A 48 18.79 -2.25 -11.47
N ARG A 49 18.90 -1.26 -10.58
CA ARG A 49 19.10 -1.42 -9.13
C ARG A 49 17.81 -1.26 -8.33
N GLN A 50 16.65 -1.25 -8.98
CA GLN A 50 15.33 -1.05 -8.35
C GLN A 50 15.06 -1.94 -7.13
N HIS A 51 15.56 -3.18 -7.13
CA HIS A 51 15.39 -4.12 -6.02
C HIS A 51 16.07 -3.66 -4.73
N GLU A 52 17.23 -3.00 -4.83
CA GLU A 52 17.95 -2.46 -3.66
C GLU A 52 17.13 -1.39 -2.96
N TYR A 53 16.46 -0.56 -3.75
CA TYR A 53 15.60 0.52 -3.24
C TYR A 53 14.24 0.03 -2.72
N THR A 54 13.68 -1.01 -3.33
CA THR A 54 12.35 -1.53 -2.93
C THR A 54 12.38 -2.13 -1.53
N ASN A 55 13.53 -2.65 -1.11
CA ASN A 55 13.75 -3.27 0.21
C ASN A 55 14.07 -2.28 1.34
N LEU A 56 14.18 -0.99 1.04
CA LEU A 56 14.38 0.01 2.08
C LEU A 56 13.16 0.09 3.01
N ASP A 57 13.42 0.35 4.29
CA ASP A 57 12.37 0.61 5.27
C ASP A 57 11.56 1.85 4.89
N LYS A 58 10.28 1.86 5.28
CA LYS A 58 9.32 2.91 4.92
C LYS A 58 8.57 3.35 6.16
N GLU A 59 8.19 4.61 6.19
CA GLU A 59 7.41 5.23 7.24
C GLU A 59 6.12 5.79 6.63
N TYR A 60 5.00 5.54 7.30
CA TYR A 60 3.67 5.94 6.85
C TYR A 60 2.91 6.61 7.99
N ASN A 61 2.15 7.64 7.66
CA ASN A 61 1.07 8.16 8.49
C ASN A 61 -0.24 7.68 7.88
N ILE A 62 -1.06 7.02 8.68
CA ILE A 62 -2.35 6.48 8.26
C ILE A 62 -3.45 6.94 9.21
N GLU A 63 -4.66 7.03 8.68
CA GLU A 63 -5.89 7.16 9.45
C GLU A 63 -6.75 5.93 9.16
N VAL A 64 -7.33 5.37 10.22
CA VAL A 64 -8.20 4.18 10.13
C VAL A 64 -9.56 4.56 10.67
N LEU A 65 -10.59 4.37 9.86
CA LEU A 65 -11.97 4.45 10.31
C LEU A 65 -12.39 3.10 10.86
N LEU A 66 -12.85 3.07 12.11
CA LEU A 66 -13.33 1.84 12.75
C LEU A 66 -14.74 1.49 12.27
N ASP A 67 -15.12 0.23 12.44
CA ASP A 67 -16.46 -0.31 12.13
C ASP A 67 -16.87 -0.24 10.66
N ILE A 68 -15.89 -0.03 9.78
CA ILE A 68 -16.03 -0.09 8.32
C ILE A 68 -14.89 -0.90 7.73
N GLY A 69 -15.22 -1.79 6.80
CA GLY A 69 -14.28 -2.51 5.97
C GLY A 69 -14.58 -2.26 4.50
N SER A 70 -13.65 -2.61 3.62
CA SER A 70 -13.87 -2.65 2.18
C SER A 70 -13.12 -3.81 1.54
N ASP A 71 -13.54 -4.19 0.35
CA ASP A 71 -12.89 -5.22 -0.46
C ASP A 71 -11.46 -4.87 -0.90
N THR A 72 -11.15 -3.57 -1.02
CA THR A 72 -9.81 -3.06 -1.36
C THR A 72 -8.93 -2.82 -0.14
N GLY A 73 -9.49 -2.81 1.07
CA GLY A 73 -8.77 -2.42 2.30
C GLY A 73 -8.55 -0.92 2.44
N ASP A 74 -9.22 -0.11 1.61
CA ASP A 74 -9.17 1.35 1.65
C ASP A 74 -10.52 2.02 1.31
N VAL A 75 -10.55 3.35 1.35
CA VAL A 75 -11.77 4.14 1.10
C VAL A 75 -12.25 4.15 -0.35
N LEU A 76 -11.47 3.59 -1.29
CA LEU A 76 -11.84 3.52 -2.71
C LEU A 76 -12.62 2.25 -3.06
N GLY A 77 -12.69 1.28 -2.15
CA GLY A 77 -13.41 0.01 -2.32
C GLY A 77 -14.90 0.10 -2.04
N MET A 78 -15.57 -1.04 -2.21
CA MET A 78 -16.96 -1.22 -1.82
C MET A 78 -17.04 -1.46 -0.31
N SER A 79 -17.65 -0.51 0.40
CA SER A 79 -17.71 -0.54 1.87
C SER A 79 -18.74 -1.51 2.43
N GLU A 80 -18.38 -2.14 3.55
CA GLU A 80 -19.25 -2.94 4.40
C GLU A 80 -19.13 -2.42 5.84
N TYR A 81 -20.27 -2.21 6.50
CA TYR A 81 -20.33 -1.67 7.86
C TYR A 81 -20.48 -2.81 8.87
N ALA A 82 -19.82 -2.68 10.01
CA ALA A 82 -20.04 -3.58 11.12
C ALA A 82 -21.44 -3.34 11.75
N GLU A 83 -22.07 -4.42 12.24
CA GLU A 83 -23.38 -4.34 12.89
C GLU A 83 -23.35 -3.62 14.25
N ARG A 84 -22.17 -3.54 14.88
CA ARG A 84 -21.97 -2.91 16.19
C ARG A 84 -20.82 -1.92 16.11
N GLY A 85 -21.02 -0.76 16.71
CA GLY A 85 -19.97 0.24 16.87
C GLY A 85 -18.96 -0.14 17.95
N THR A 86 -17.70 0.16 17.68
CA THR A 86 -16.57 0.04 18.60
C THR A 86 -16.43 1.34 19.37
N GLU A 87 -16.56 1.27 20.70
CA GLU A 87 -16.12 2.36 21.56
C GLU A 87 -14.60 2.26 21.74
N LEU A 88 -13.88 3.34 21.43
CA LEU A 88 -12.44 3.35 21.51
C LEU A 88 -11.96 3.40 22.96
N ASP A 89 -11.48 2.27 23.47
CA ASP A 89 -10.74 2.20 24.73
C ASP A 89 -9.23 2.36 24.46
N GLU A 90 -8.62 3.40 25.03
CA GLU A 90 -7.19 3.68 24.89
C GLU A 90 -6.32 2.50 25.31
N ARG A 91 -6.74 1.73 26.32
CA ARG A 91 -5.97 0.55 26.78
C ARG A 91 -6.02 -0.57 25.75
N ALA A 92 -7.21 -0.87 25.23
CA ALA A 92 -7.39 -1.85 24.16
C ALA A 92 -6.60 -1.45 22.90
N LEU A 93 -6.65 -0.16 22.51
CA LEU A 93 -5.88 0.36 21.39
C LEU A 93 -4.37 0.20 21.61
N ALA A 94 -3.86 0.60 22.78
CA ALA A 94 -2.43 0.47 23.08
C ALA A 94 -1.97 -1.00 23.05
N ALA A 95 -2.80 -1.93 23.54
CA ALA A 95 -2.52 -3.36 23.47
C ALA A 95 -2.51 -3.88 22.02
N ALA A 96 -3.49 -3.47 21.19
CA ALA A 96 -3.55 -3.84 19.79
C ALA A 96 -2.32 -3.34 19.02
N LEU A 97 -1.95 -2.06 19.18
CA LEU A 97 -0.76 -1.48 18.55
C LEU A 97 0.54 -2.16 19.02
N ALA A 98 0.63 -2.53 20.30
CA ALA A 98 1.77 -3.27 20.80
C ALA A 98 1.87 -4.68 20.18
N SER A 99 0.74 -5.34 19.94
CA SER A 99 0.69 -6.68 19.34
C SER A 99 1.06 -6.71 17.85
N GLU A 100 0.95 -5.57 17.15
CA GLU A 100 1.35 -5.43 15.76
C GLU A 100 2.85 -5.17 15.59
N ARG A 101 3.60 -4.87 16.66
CA ARG A 101 5.05 -4.65 16.57
C ARG A 101 5.79 -5.98 16.39
N GLY A 102 6.78 -5.99 15.51
CA GLY A 102 7.61 -7.14 15.21
C GLY A 102 7.24 -7.80 13.87
N ALA A 103 7.66 -9.05 13.72
CA ALA A 103 7.52 -9.79 12.47
C ALA A 103 6.22 -10.61 12.44
N HIS A 104 5.43 -10.42 11.39
CA HIS A 104 4.15 -11.11 11.18
C HIS A 104 4.14 -11.77 9.80
N MET A 105 3.61 -12.98 9.73
CA MET A 105 3.29 -13.62 8.46
C MET A 105 1.91 -13.15 8.01
N ARG A 106 1.84 -12.45 6.88
CA ARG A 106 0.61 -11.87 6.34
C ARG A 106 0.41 -12.30 4.89
N ALA A 107 -0.82 -12.64 4.54
CA ALA A 107 -1.22 -12.83 3.15
C ALA A 107 -1.16 -11.50 2.40
N TYR A 108 -0.79 -11.53 1.12
CA TYR A 108 -0.88 -10.32 0.29
C TYR A 108 -2.35 -9.87 0.15
N PRO A 109 -2.62 -8.55 0.17
CA PRO A 109 -3.95 -8.03 -0.13
C PRO A 109 -4.42 -8.46 -1.52
N ALA A 110 -5.73 -8.69 -1.65
CA ALA A 110 -6.39 -9.04 -2.91
C ALA A 110 -6.08 -8.01 -4.01
N PHE A 111 -6.18 -6.72 -3.67
CA PHE A 111 -5.86 -5.62 -4.56
C PHE A 111 -4.38 -5.22 -4.44
N SER A 112 -3.48 -6.12 -4.83
CA SER A 112 -2.04 -5.86 -4.84
C SER A 112 -1.40 -6.16 -6.20
N SER A 113 -0.21 -5.59 -6.42
CA SER A 113 0.59 -5.83 -7.63
C SER A 113 1.39 -7.13 -7.58
N LYS A 114 1.27 -7.93 -6.51
CA LYS A 114 1.96 -9.21 -6.40
C LYS A 114 1.52 -10.12 -7.54
N THR A 115 2.49 -10.64 -8.29
CA THR A 115 2.24 -11.47 -9.47
C THR A 115 2.20 -12.95 -9.08
N ILE A 116 1.20 -13.67 -9.60
CA ILE A 116 1.03 -15.11 -9.52
C ILE A 116 0.71 -15.60 -10.93
N ASP A 117 1.41 -16.63 -11.40
CA ASP A 117 1.23 -17.19 -12.75
C ASP A 117 1.25 -16.14 -13.88
N GLY A 118 2.13 -15.15 -13.75
CA GLY A 118 2.32 -14.07 -14.73
C GLY A 118 1.27 -12.95 -14.65
N LYS A 119 0.35 -12.99 -13.68
CA LYS A 119 -0.74 -12.03 -13.53
C LYS A 119 -0.78 -11.38 -12.12
N PRO A 120 -0.95 -10.05 -12.02
CA PRO A 120 -1.14 -9.37 -10.72
C PRO A 120 -2.39 -9.82 -9.96
N LEU A 121 -2.30 -9.90 -8.62
CA LEU A 121 -3.40 -10.28 -7.71
C LEU A 121 -4.65 -9.42 -7.90
N PHE A 122 -4.52 -8.10 -8.10
CA PHE A 122 -5.71 -7.25 -8.31
C PHE A 122 -6.51 -7.64 -9.56
N LEU A 123 -5.86 -8.16 -10.62
CA LEU A 123 -6.59 -8.65 -11.79
C LEU A 123 -7.30 -9.98 -11.48
N HIS A 124 -6.68 -10.82 -10.65
CA HIS A 124 -7.33 -12.03 -10.16
C HIS A 124 -8.56 -11.73 -9.31
N ALA A 125 -8.50 -10.68 -8.48
CA ALA A 125 -9.62 -10.19 -7.67
C ALA A 125 -10.80 -9.77 -8.56
N LEU A 126 -10.53 -8.93 -9.55
CA LEU A 126 -11.55 -8.43 -10.49
C LEU A 126 -12.23 -9.54 -11.30
N GLU A 127 -11.53 -10.64 -11.55
CA GLU A 127 -12.07 -11.80 -12.27
C GLU A 127 -12.73 -12.85 -11.37
N GLY A 128 -12.76 -12.63 -10.05
CA GLY A 128 -13.33 -13.58 -9.08
C GLY A 128 -12.50 -14.84 -8.87
N SER A 129 -11.26 -14.85 -9.37
CA SER A 129 -10.40 -16.04 -9.38
C SER A 129 -9.67 -16.32 -8.06
N LEU A 130 -9.70 -15.37 -7.12
CA LEU A 130 -9.05 -15.52 -5.81
C LEU A 130 -9.59 -16.71 -4.99
N SER A 131 -10.86 -17.08 -5.19
CA SER A 131 -11.56 -18.10 -4.40
C SER A 131 -10.97 -19.52 -4.51
N TYR A 132 -10.26 -19.82 -5.60
CA TYR A 132 -9.69 -21.14 -5.87
C TYR A 132 -8.16 -21.14 -5.89
N MET A 133 -7.51 -20.06 -5.47
CA MET A 133 -6.06 -19.94 -5.46
C MET A 133 -5.52 -19.72 -4.05
N LYS A 134 -4.30 -20.22 -3.82
CA LYS A 134 -3.57 -19.93 -2.59
C LYS A 134 -2.90 -18.56 -2.72
N VAL A 135 -3.39 -17.57 -1.98
CA VAL A 135 -2.73 -16.27 -1.89
C VAL A 135 -1.39 -16.46 -1.17
N PRO A 136 -0.27 -15.98 -1.74
CA PRO A 136 1.04 -16.07 -1.10
C PRO A 136 1.06 -15.25 0.18
N GLU A 137 1.96 -15.64 1.07
CA GLU A 137 2.24 -14.92 2.30
C GLU A 137 3.64 -14.32 2.26
N HIS A 138 3.87 -13.33 3.10
CA HIS A 138 5.18 -12.74 3.31
C HIS A 138 5.34 -12.33 4.77
N VAL A 139 6.59 -12.09 5.15
CA VAL A 139 6.92 -11.55 6.45
C VAL A 139 6.93 -10.03 6.34
N GLU A 140 6.08 -9.38 7.13
CA GLU A 140 6.07 -7.95 7.36
C GLU A 140 6.68 -7.67 8.73
N CYS A 141 7.49 -6.61 8.86
CA CYS A 141 8.08 -6.22 10.13
C CYS A 141 7.73 -4.79 10.48
N ILE A 142 7.00 -4.58 11.57
CA ILE A 142 6.69 -3.26 12.11
C ILE A 142 7.71 -2.93 13.20
N TYR A 143 8.67 -2.06 12.87
CA TYR A 143 9.70 -1.64 13.82
C TYR A 143 9.17 -0.70 14.91
N ASN A 144 8.24 0.18 14.53
CA ASN A 144 7.65 1.16 15.43
C ASN A 144 6.24 1.49 14.94
N ILE A 145 5.34 1.75 15.89
CA ILE A 145 3.97 2.21 15.63
C ILE A 145 3.54 3.11 16.78
N GLN A 146 2.96 4.26 16.44
CA GLN A 146 2.58 5.32 17.36
C GLN A 146 1.19 5.84 17.02
N HIS A 147 0.36 6.04 18.05
CA HIS A 147 -0.94 6.67 17.92
C HIS A 147 -0.80 8.18 18.07
N HIS A 148 -1.28 8.94 17.08
CA HIS A 148 -1.20 10.41 17.07
C HIS A 148 -2.47 11.10 17.57
N GLY A 149 -3.62 10.43 17.52
CA GLY A 149 -4.90 10.97 17.97
C GLY A 149 -6.07 10.23 17.32
N SER A 150 -7.26 10.46 17.88
CA SER A 150 -8.52 9.86 17.46
C SER A 150 -9.62 10.91 17.51
N TYR A 151 -10.56 10.85 16.57
CA TYR A 151 -11.73 11.73 16.53
C TYR A 151 -12.94 10.99 15.98
N THR A 152 -14.14 11.51 16.30
CA THR A 152 -15.40 11.03 15.74
C THR A 152 -15.82 11.96 14.61
N ILE A 153 -16.40 11.38 13.54
CA ILE A 153 -16.92 12.11 12.36
C ILE A 153 -18.43 12.33 12.54
#